data_AF-A0A258BB80-F1
#
_entry.id   AF-A0A258BB80-F1
#
_cell.length_a   1.000
_cell.length_b   1.000
_cell.length_c   1.000
_cell.angle_alpha   90.00
_cell.angle_beta   90.00
_cell.angle_gamma   90.00
#
_symmetry.space_group_name_H-M   'P 1'
#
loop_
_entity.id
_entity.type
_entity.pdbx_description
1 polymer ?
#
loop_
_entity_poly.entity_id
_entity_poly.type
_entity_poly.pdbx_seq_one_letter_code
_entity_poly.pdbx_strand_id
1 'polypeptide(L)'
;MDFDIPNRKLIICHSEEPNVVLDKLVPLGFGAKIESSQVLEDFEIKPIQLDAAKDAQERKVLIWLLALNGLMFFVEIIAGWIAQSAGLIADALDMFADAAVYVVALYAVGKAAQHKLKAAKLAGVVELLLTALAFWRTGYQIYIGTMPEPNAMIW
;
A
#
# COMPACT_ATOMS: atom_id res chain seq x y z
N MET A 1 -23.23 9.02 2.07
CA MET A 1 -24.12 9.82 1.21
C MET A 1 -24.19 9.07 -0.11
N ASP A 2 -25.40 8.79 -0.60
CA ASP A 2 -25.61 8.04 -1.83
C ASP A 2 -26.43 8.87 -2.83
N PHE A 3 -25.97 8.90 -4.07
CA PHE A 3 -26.52 9.73 -5.15
C PHE A 3 -27.05 8.85 -6.28
N ASP A 4 -28.36 8.69 -6.32
CA ASP A 4 -29.05 8.05 -7.43
C ASP A 4 -29.44 9.13 -8.45
N ILE A 5 -28.51 9.44 -9.35
CA ILE A 5 -28.71 10.39 -10.45
C ILE A 5 -29.86 9.99 -11.39
N PRO A 6 -30.00 8.73 -11.85
CA PRO A 6 -31.08 8.37 -12.75
C PRO A 6 -32.48 8.51 -12.12
N ASN A 7 -32.63 8.22 -10.82
CA ASN A 7 -33.92 8.39 -10.12
C ASN A 7 -34.05 9.74 -9.38
N ARG A 8 -33.04 10.63 -9.47
CA ARG A 8 -32.96 11.92 -8.77
C ARG A 8 -33.17 11.80 -7.26
N LYS A 9 -32.63 10.75 -6.64
CA LYS A 9 -32.72 10.52 -5.18
C LYS A 9 -31.38 10.76 -4.50
N LEU A 10 -31.43 11.37 -3.32
CA LEU A 10 -30.28 11.70 -2.50
C LEU A 10 -30.51 11.16 -1.09
N ILE A 11 -29.68 10.22 -0.66
CA ILE A 11 -29.75 9.62 0.68
C ILE A 11 -28.61 10.20 1.52
N ILE A 12 -28.98 10.95 2.56
CA ILE A 12 -28.06 11.61 3.48
C ILE A 12 -28.33 11.09 4.89
N CYS A 13 -27.29 10.58 5.55
CA CYS A 13 -27.30 10.35 6.98
C CYS A 13 -26.69 11.60 7.64
N HIS A 14 -27.41 12.19 8.59
CA HIS A 14 -26.99 13.39 9.29
C HIS A 14 -27.42 13.32 10.75
N SER A 15 -26.68 14.00 11.62
CA SER A 15 -27.01 14.12 13.05
C SER A 15 -27.91 15.33 13.36
N GLU A 16 -28.14 16.21 12.38
CA GLU A 16 -28.97 17.41 12.48
C GLU A 16 -30.46 17.08 12.28
N GLU A 17 -31.36 18.05 12.48
CA GLU A 17 -32.77 17.85 12.13
C GLU A 17 -32.97 17.82 10.60
N PRO A 18 -33.91 17.00 10.08
CA PRO A 18 -34.14 16.88 8.63
C PRO A 18 -34.40 18.20 7.90
N ASN A 19 -35.03 19.16 8.59
CA ASN A 19 -35.35 20.47 8.03
C ASN A 19 -34.11 21.34 7.82
N VAL A 20 -33.10 21.25 8.70
CA VAL A 20 -31.85 22.01 8.58
C VAL A 20 -31.07 21.57 7.35
N VAL A 21 -31.10 20.27 7.04
CA VAL A 21 -30.48 19.73 5.83
C VAL A 21 -31.25 20.15 4.59
N LEU A 22 -32.59 20.14 4.64
CA LEU A 22 -33.42 20.63 3.53
C LEU A 22 -33.14 22.11 3.23
N ASP A 23 -33.04 22.96 4.24
CA ASP A 23 -32.75 24.40 4.08
C ASP A 23 -31.38 24.66 3.43
N LYS A 24 -30.41 23.76 3.61
CA LYS A 24 -29.11 23.83 2.91
C LYS A 24 -29.20 23.37 1.45
N LEU A 25 -30.19 22.53 1.11
CA LEU A 25 -30.39 21.98 -0.23
C LEU A 25 -31.30 22.84 -1.12
N VAL A 26 -32.25 23.57 -0.54
CA VAL A 26 -33.17 24.47 -1.27
C VAL A 26 -32.43 25.53 -2.11
N PRO A 27 -31.38 26.21 -1.61
CA PRO A 27 -30.62 27.20 -2.38
C PRO A 27 -29.90 26.64 -3.61
N LEU A 28 -29.67 25.33 -3.68
CA LEU A 28 -28.99 24.70 -4.81
C LEU A 28 -29.88 24.64 -6.07
N GLY A 29 -31.17 24.98 -5.98
CA GLY A 29 -32.05 25.13 -7.14
C GLY A 29 -32.55 23.82 -7.76
N PHE A 30 -32.32 22.68 -7.10
CA PHE A 30 -32.71 21.36 -7.60
C PHE A 30 -34.11 20.89 -7.18
N GLY A 31 -34.89 21.73 -6.49
CA GLY A 31 -36.26 21.41 -6.08
C GLY A 31 -36.34 20.32 -5.01
N ALA A 32 -35.37 20.28 -4.09
CA ALA A 32 -35.30 19.28 -3.02
C ALA A 32 -36.57 19.27 -2.16
N LYS A 33 -37.08 18.06 -1.86
CA LYS A 33 -38.20 17.80 -0.96
C LYS A 33 -37.86 16.55 -0.13
N ILE A 34 -38.34 16.49 1.10
CA ILE A 34 -38.17 15.31 1.95
C ILE A 34 -39.17 14.24 1.49
N GLU A 35 -38.66 13.13 0.92
CA GLU A 35 -39.49 11.97 0.53
C GLU A 35 -39.72 11.03 1.72
N SER A 36 -38.68 10.80 2.54
CA SER A 36 -38.74 9.96 3.74
C SER A 36 -37.71 10.43 4.76
N SER A 37 -38.07 10.38 6.04
CA SER A 37 -37.16 10.63 7.16
C SER A 37 -37.38 9.55 8.21
N GLN A 38 -36.30 8.90 8.63
CA GLN A 38 -36.30 7.88 9.68
C GLN A 38 -35.23 8.25 10.70
N VAL A 39 -35.59 8.23 11.98
CA VAL A 39 -34.63 8.36 13.07
C VAL A 39 -33.99 6.99 13.26
N LEU A 40 -32.66 6.94 13.11
CA LEU A 40 -31.89 5.73 13.39
C LEU A 40 -31.69 5.63 14.91
N GLU A 41 -32.54 4.88 15.61
CA GLU A 41 -32.35 4.53 17.03
C GLU A 41 -31.19 3.53 17.16
N ASP A 42 -29.96 4.02 17.36
CA ASP A 42 -28.70 3.34 17.78
C ASP A 42 -28.48 1.86 17.37
N PHE A 43 -29.15 1.39 16.32
CA PHE A 43 -29.10 0.01 15.89
C PHE A 43 -28.14 -0.06 14.72
N GLU A 44 -26.95 -0.56 15.05
CA GLU A 44 -25.93 -0.98 14.12
C GLU A 44 -25.71 0.03 12.99
N ILE A 45 -24.75 0.93 13.17
CA ILE A 45 -23.98 1.42 12.03
C ILE A 45 -23.38 0.16 11.38
N LYS A 46 -24.13 -0.51 10.51
CA LYS A 46 -23.56 -1.18 9.36
C LYS A 46 -22.98 -0.01 8.57
N PRO A 47 -21.65 0.18 8.59
CA PRO A 47 -21.07 1.19 7.75
C PRO A 47 -21.62 0.92 6.37
N ILE A 48 -22.09 2.00 5.72
CA ILE A 48 -22.43 2.03 4.30
C ILE A 48 -21.47 1.04 3.65
N GLN A 49 -22.00 -0.04 3.05
CA GLN A 49 -21.20 -1.09 2.44
C GLN A 49 -20.51 -0.49 1.21
N LEU A 50 -19.52 0.35 1.46
CA LEU A 50 -18.52 0.71 0.49
C LEU A 50 -17.64 -0.52 0.43
N ASP A 51 -18.04 -1.41 -0.47
CA ASP A 51 -17.09 -2.19 -1.22
C ASP A 51 -16.31 -3.29 -0.47
N ALA A 52 -16.91 -4.01 0.49
CA ALA A 52 -16.32 -5.28 0.98
C ALA A 52 -15.96 -6.25 -0.18
N ALA A 53 -16.68 -6.15 -1.30
CA ALA A 53 -16.37 -6.85 -2.54
C ALA A 53 -15.14 -6.27 -3.29
N LYS A 54 -14.94 -4.94 -3.33
CA LYS A 54 -13.73 -4.36 -3.96
C LYS A 54 -12.51 -4.51 -3.06
N ASP A 55 -12.64 -4.36 -1.75
CA ASP A 55 -11.57 -4.64 -0.79
C ASP A 55 -11.11 -6.11 -0.89
N ALA A 56 -12.05 -7.05 -1.03
CA ALA A 56 -11.73 -8.45 -1.26
C ALA A 56 -10.99 -8.68 -2.58
N GLN A 57 -11.34 -7.92 -3.63
CA GLN A 57 -10.71 -8.02 -4.94
C GLN A 57 -9.33 -7.35 -4.99
N GLU A 58 -9.19 -6.16 -4.42
CA GLU A 58 -7.91 -5.47 -4.22
C GLU A 58 -6.97 -6.32 -3.38
N ARG A 59 -7.43 -6.83 -2.23
CA ARG A 59 -6.64 -7.75 -1.39
C ARG A 59 -6.15 -8.96 -2.18
N LYS A 60 -6.97 -9.51 -3.07
CA LYS A 60 -6.59 -10.66 -3.92
C LYS A 60 -5.49 -10.29 -4.91
N VAL A 61 -5.57 -9.11 -5.52
CA VAL A 61 -4.52 -8.57 -6.41
C VAL A 61 -3.23 -8.33 -5.64
N LEU A 62 -3.30 -7.70 -4.46
CA LEU A 62 -2.12 -7.48 -3.61
C LEU A 62 -1.45 -8.79 -3.16
N ILE A 63 -2.22 -9.84 -2.84
CA ILE A 63 -1.67 -11.16 -2.52
C ILE A 63 -0.94 -11.75 -3.73
N TRP A 64 -1.49 -11.61 -4.94
CA TRP A 64 -0.83 -12.09 -6.15
C TRP A 64 0.47 -11.33 -6.45
N LEU A 65 0.47 -10.00 -6.33
CA LEU A 65 1.65 -9.17 -6.52
C LEU A 65 2.74 -9.49 -5.49
N LEU A 66 2.35 -9.66 -4.22
CA LEU A 66 3.24 -10.10 -3.15
C LEU A 66 3.84 -11.48 -3.42
N ALA A 67 3.01 -12.45 -3.80
CA ALA A 67 3.46 -13.81 -4.07
C ALA A 67 4.44 -13.86 -5.25
N LEU A 68 4.16 -13.10 -6.31
CA LEU A 68 5.02 -13.04 -7.50
C LEU A 68 6.37 -12.39 -7.19
N ASN A 69 6.37 -11.20 -6.56
CA ASN A 69 7.61 -10.52 -6.17
C ASN A 69 8.42 -11.32 -5.15
N GLY A 70 7.75 -11.90 -4.15
CA GLY A 70 8.41 -12.73 -3.15
C GLY A 70 9.03 -14.01 -3.76
N LEU A 71 8.31 -14.69 -4.66
CA LEU A 71 8.83 -15.90 -5.32
C LEU A 71 10.05 -15.57 -6.18
N MET A 72 9.96 -14.52 -7.01
CA MET A 72 11.07 -14.10 -7.86
C MET A 72 12.29 -13.68 -7.03
N PHE A 73 12.09 -12.96 -5.93
CA PHE A 73 13.17 -12.64 -4.97
C PHE A 73 13.92 -13.91 -4.51
N PHE A 74 13.22 -14.95 -4.06
CA PHE A 74 13.88 -16.17 -3.60
C PHE A 74 14.62 -16.89 -4.74
N VAL A 75 14.05 -16.91 -5.95
CA VAL A 75 14.69 -17.52 -7.12
C VAL A 75 15.96 -16.76 -7.48
N GLU A 76 15.88 -15.44 -7.62
CA GLU A 76 16.99 -14.61 -8.06
C GLU A 76 18.06 -14.41 -6.99
N ILE A 77 17.72 -14.38 -5.71
CA ILE A 77 18.74 -14.31 -4.64
C ILE A 77 19.54 -15.62 -4.58
N ILE A 78 18.88 -16.78 -4.76
CA ILE A 78 19.55 -18.08 -4.81
C ILE A 78 20.38 -18.18 -6.09
N ALA A 79 19.81 -17.82 -7.23
CA ALA A 79 20.53 -17.83 -8.51
C ALA A 79 21.70 -16.84 -8.51
N GLY A 80 21.53 -15.65 -7.95
CA GLY A 80 22.56 -14.63 -7.79
C GLY A 80 23.67 -15.08 -6.84
N TRP A 81 23.33 -15.82 -5.79
CA TRP A 81 24.32 -16.42 -4.88
C TRP A 81 25.12 -17.53 -5.56
N ILE A 82 24.44 -18.44 -6.27
CA ILE A 82 25.08 -19.53 -7.02
C ILE A 82 25.96 -18.98 -8.14
N ALA A 83 25.48 -17.97 -8.86
CA ALA A 83 26.18 -17.34 -9.98
C ALA A 83 27.17 -16.25 -9.54
N GLN A 84 27.28 -15.96 -8.23
CA GLN A 84 28.08 -14.87 -7.68
C GLN A 84 27.88 -13.53 -8.39
N SER A 85 26.64 -13.28 -8.84
CA SER A 85 26.29 -12.12 -9.65
C SER A 85 25.71 -11.02 -8.76
N ALA A 86 26.49 -9.95 -8.58
CA ALA A 86 26.03 -8.75 -7.91
C ALA A 86 24.82 -8.11 -8.60
N GLY A 87 24.68 -8.28 -9.92
CA GLY A 87 23.53 -7.78 -10.69
C GLY A 87 22.23 -8.50 -10.34
N LEU A 88 22.25 -9.84 -10.27
CA LEU A 88 21.09 -10.63 -9.85
C LEU A 88 20.73 -10.40 -8.38
N ILE A 89 21.75 -10.23 -7.52
CA ILE A 89 21.52 -9.92 -6.11
C ILE A 89 20.85 -8.55 -5.95
N ALA A 90 21.24 -7.56 -6.76
CA ALA A 90 20.62 -6.23 -6.75
C ALA A 90 19.17 -6.26 -7.26
N ASP A 91 18.90 -7.01 -8.34
CA ASP A 91 17.54 -7.19 -8.90
C ASP A 91 16.62 -7.90 -7.89
N ALA A 92 17.11 -8.96 -7.26
CA ALA A 92 16.41 -9.64 -6.17
C ALA A 92 16.09 -8.67 -4.99
N LEU A 93 17.02 -7.80 -4.61
CA LEU A 93 16.82 -6.84 -3.52
C LEU A 93 15.70 -5.83 -3.85
N ASP A 94 15.57 -5.41 -5.10
CA ASP A 94 14.48 -4.53 -5.56
C ASP A 94 13.12 -5.24 -5.43
N MET A 95 13.04 -6.50 -5.84
CA MET A 95 11.84 -7.34 -5.67
C MET A 95 11.46 -7.59 -4.21
N PHE A 96 12.45 -7.65 -3.31
CA PHE A 96 12.22 -7.73 -1.86
C PHE A 96 11.59 -6.44 -1.33
N ALA A 97 12.04 -5.27 -1.77
CA ALA A 97 11.47 -3.99 -1.40
C ALA A 97 9.99 -3.89 -1.85
N ASP A 98 9.69 -4.29 -3.09
CA ASP A 98 8.33 -4.35 -3.61
C ASP A 98 7.44 -5.31 -2.79
N ALA A 99 7.93 -6.50 -2.46
CA ALA A 99 7.22 -7.44 -1.60
C ALA A 99 6.92 -6.85 -0.22
N ALA A 100 7.88 -6.14 0.40
CA ALA A 100 7.67 -5.47 1.69
C ALA A 100 6.57 -4.40 1.62
N VAL A 101 6.54 -3.61 0.54
CA VAL A 101 5.48 -2.62 0.28
C VAL A 101 4.12 -3.32 0.15
N TYR A 102 4.03 -4.44 -0.59
CA TYR A 102 2.78 -5.19 -0.72
C TYR A 102 2.32 -5.84 0.59
N VAL A 103 3.21 -6.36 1.44
CA VAL A 103 2.83 -6.84 2.79
C VAL A 103 2.20 -5.71 3.61
N VAL A 104 2.80 -4.52 3.56
CA VAL A 104 2.32 -3.34 4.29
C VAL A 104 0.96 -2.88 3.75
N ALA A 105 0.80 -2.83 2.42
CA ALA A 105 -0.44 -2.45 1.77
C ALA A 105 -1.55 -3.49 2.01
N LEU A 106 -1.24 -4.78 1.95
CA LEU A 106 -2.15 -5.88 2.25
C LEU A 106 -2.62 -5.83 3.72
N TYR A 107 -1.71 -5.50 4.63
CA TYR A 107 -2.05 -5.28 6.03
C TYR A 107 -2.92 -4.02 6.20
N ALA A 108 -2.74 -2.98 5.37
CA ALA A 108 -3.48 -1.70 5.42
C ALA A 108 -4.90 -1.77 4.84
N VAL A 109 -5.17 -2.63 3.86
CA VAL A 109 -6.49 -2.89 3.23
C VAL A 109 -7.56 -3.45 4.21
N GLY A 110 -7.34 -3.35 5.52
CA GLY A 110 -8.35 -3.71 6.54
C GLY A 110 -8.22 -3.10 7.94
N LYS A 111 -7.14 -2.35 8.28
CA LYS A 111 -7.01 -1.62 9.57
C LYS A 111 -6.01 -0.45 9.54
N ALA A 112 -6.31 0.58 10.33
CA ALA A 112 -5.65 1.88 10.51
C ALA A 112 -4.10 1.93 10.37
N ALA A 113 -3.63 2.98 9.69
CA ALA A 113 -2.34 3.07 8.97
C ALA A 113 -1.09 3.48 9.79
N GLN A 114 -1.19 3.82 11.07
CA GLN A 114 -0.16 4.67 11.72
C GLN A 114 1.12 3.96 12.22
N HIS A 115 1.07 2.68 12.59
CA HIS A 115 2.26 1.95 13.07
C HIS A 115 3.10 1.32 11.94
N LYS A 116 2.55 1.23 10.74
CA LYS A 116 3.12 0.50 9.58
C LYS A 116 4.15 1.32 8.82
N LEU A 117 3.95 2.65 8.78
CA LEU A 117 4.90 3.60 8.19
C LEU A 117 6.26 3.55 8.89
N LYS A 118 6.30 3.28 10.20
CA LYS A 118 7.57 3.23 10.96
C LYS A 118 8.43 2.02 10.60
N ALA A 119 7.82 0.84 10.41
CA ALA A 119 8.55 -0.38 10.07
C ALA A 119 9.10 -0.32 8.63
N ALA A 120 8.29 0.09 7.66
CA ALA A 120 8.73 0.27 6.27
C ALA A 120 9.84 1.33 6.14
N LYS A 121 9.71 2.44 6.87
CA LYS A 121 10.72 3.49 6.89
C LYS A 121 12.02 3.03 7.55
N LEU A 122 11.95 2.15 8.55
CA LEU A 122 13.14 1.58 9.18
C LEU A 122 13.86 0.61 8.25
N ALA A 123 13.12 -0.24 7.53
CA ALA A 123 13.67 -1.12 6.50
C ALA A 123 14.37 -0.31 5.39
N GLY A 124 13.70 0.71 4.83
CA GLY A 124 14.31 1.57 3.81
C GLY A 124 15.51 2.38 4.31
N VAL A 125 15.54 2.78 5.59
CA VAL A 125 16.72 3.44 6.18
C VAL A 125 17.88 2.46 6.33
N VAL A 126 17.62 1.21 6.70
CA VAL A 126 18.65 0.17 6.79
C VAL A 126 19.22 -0.15 5.42
N GLU A 127 18.38 -0.26 4.38
CA GLU A 127 18.83 -0.49 3.00
C GLU A 127 19.65 0.68 2.44
N LEU A 128 19.24 1.92 2.70
CA LEU A 128 20.04 3.10 2.33
C LEU A 128 21.39 3.11 3.02
N LEU A 129 21.44 2.75 4.31
CA LEU A 129 22.70 2.65 5.07
C LEU A 129 23.61 1.58 4.49
N LEU A 130 23.10 0.38 4.23
CA LEU A 130 23.89 -0.72 3.66
C LEU A 130 24.41 -0.38 2.26
N THR A 131 23.57 0.23 1.42
CA THR A 131 23.95 0.70 0.08
C THR A 131 25.06 1.75 0.17
N ALA A 132 24.92 2.75 1.04
CA ALA A 132 25.95 3.77 1.26
C ALA A 132 27.27 3.16 1.75
N LEU A 133 27.20 2.16 2.63
CA LEU A 133 28.38 1.45 3.14
C LEU A 133 29.08 0.64 2.05
N ALA A 134 28.31 -0.02 1.17
CA ALA A 134 28.83 -0.73 0.00
C ALA A 134 29.52 0.23 -0.97
N PHE A 135 28.89 1.37 -1.30
CA PHE A 135 29.49 2.40 -2.14
C PHE A 135 30.79 2.97 -1.54
N TRP A 136 30.77 3.28 -0.24
CA TRP A 136 31.96 3.75 0.47
C TRP A 136 33.09 2.72 0.39
N ARG A 137 32.80 1.44 0.66
CA ARG A 137 33.80 0.36 0.64
C ARG A 137 34.41 0.17 -0.74
N THR A 138 33.58 0.21 -1.79
CA THR A 138 34.06 0.12 -3.18
C THR A 138 34.92 1.33 -3.55
N GLY A 139 34.49 2.55 -3.20
CA GLY A 139 35.30 3.76 -3.43
C GLY A 139 36.63 3.75 -2.69
N TYR A 140 36.63 3.27 -1.44
CA TYR A 140 37.85 3.11 -0.64
C TYR A 140 38.81 2.08 -1.25
N GLN A 141 38.31 0.94 -1.74
CA GLN A 141 39.13 -0.05 -2.45
C GLN A 141 39.74 0.50 -3.74
N ILE A 142 38.99 1.29 -4.51
CA ILE A 142 39.49 1.95 -5.72
C ILE A 142 40.62 2.93 -5.36
N TYR A 143 40.49 3.68 -4.27
CA TYR A 143 41.51 4.65 -3.85
C TYR A 143 42.82 4.01 -3.38
N ILE A 144 42.76 2.82 -2.76
CA ILE A 144 43.94 2.12 -2.21
C ILE A 144 44.61 1.23 -3.27
N GLY A 145 43.98 1.06 -4.43
CA GLY A 145 44.56 0.30 -5.55
C GLY A 145 44.68 -1.21 -5.26
N THR A 146 43.94 -1.74 -4.28
CA THR A 146 43.91 -3.17 -4.00
C THR A 146 43.19 -3.89 -5.13
N MET A 147 43.91 -4.74 -5.87
CA MET A 147 43.27 -5.70 -6.77
C MET A 147 42.42 -6.67 -5.94
N PRO A 148 41.22 -7.06 -6.41
CA PRO A 148 40.44 -8.09 -5.74
C PRO A 148 41.30 -9.33 -5.55
N GLU A 149 41.38 -9.84 -4.32
CA GLU A 149 42.08 -11.10 -4.04
C GLU A 149 41.52 -12.19 -4.96
N PRO A 150 42.37 -12.91 -5.73
CA PRO A 150 41.93 -13.90 -6.72
C PRO A 150 41.01 -15.00 -6.15
N ASN A 151 40.99 -15.22 -4.84
CA ASN A 151 40.10 -16.21 -4.21
C ASN A 151 38.63 -15.78 -4.15
N ALA A 152 38.32 -14.50 -4.37
CA ALA A 152 36.96 -13.97 -4.38
C ALA A 152 36.32 -14.01 -5.79
N MET A 153 37.11 -14.32 -6.82
CA MET A 153 36.58 -14.73 -8.12
C MET A 153 36.23 -16.22 -8.04
N ILE A 154 35.06 -16.51 -7.49
CA ILE A 154 34.51 -17.87 -7.50
C ILE A 154 34.18 -18.22 -8.95
N TRP A 155 34.69 -19.37 -9.41
CA TRP A 155 34.46 -19.96 -10.73
C TRP A 155 32.98 -20.28 -11.00
#